data_AF-B2XXR8-F1
#
_entry.id   AF-B2XXR8-F1
#
_cell.length_a   1.000
_cell.length_b   1.000
_cell.length_c   1.000
_cell.angle_alpha   90.00
_cell.angle_beta   90.00
_cell.angle_gamma   90.00
#
_symmetry.space_group_name_H-M   'P 1'
#
loop_
_entity.id
_entity.type
_entity.pdbx_description
1 polymer ?
#
loop_
_entity_poly.entity_id
_entity_poly.type
_entity_poly.pdbx_seq_one_letter_code
_entity_poly.pdbx_strand_id
1 'polypeptide(L)'
;ANLSEWEQVIYEEANPAGEVTIGMVGKYIELPDAYKSVIEALKHGGLKNRVTVNIKLIDSQDVETRGVEILKDLDAILIPGGFGYRGVEGKIATARYARENNIPYLGICLGMQVALIEFARNVAGMDNANSTEFVPD
;
A
#
# COMPACT_ATOMS: atom_id res chain seq x y z
N ALA A 1 13.72 -24.90 -27.05
CA ALA A 1 13.20 -23.54 -26.77
C ALA A 1 14.30 -22.74 -26.07
N ASN A 2 14.36 -21.42 -26.27
CA ASN A 2 15.26 -20.55 -25.51
C ASN A 2 14.56 -20.15 -24.20
N LEU A 3 15.18 -20.42 -23.04
CA LEU A 3 14.63 -20.16 -21.71
C LEU A 3 15.42 -19.10 -20.92
N SER A 4 16.35 -18.40 -21.56
CA SER A 4 17.27 -17.45 -20.89
C SER A 4 16.55 -16.38 -20.05
N GLU A 5 15.39 -15.88 -20.49
CA GLU A 5 14.61 -14.90 -19.72
C GLU A 5 14.07 -15.49 -18.40
N TRP A 6 13.64 -16.75 -18.43
CA TRP A 6 13.14 -17.45 -17.24
C TRP A 6 14.28 -17.81 -16.29
N GLU A 7 15.43 -18.22 -16.83
CA GLU A 7 16.65 -18.47 -16.05
C GLU A 7 17.11 -17.20 -15.33
N GLN A 8 17.02 -16.04 -15.99
CA GLN A 8 17.35 -14.75 -15.39
C GLN A 8 16.42 -14.39 -14.22
N VAL A 9 15.10 -14.61 -14.37
CA VAL A 9 14.13 -14.37 -13.29
C VAL A 9 14.45 -15.22 -12.06
N ILE A 10 14.69 -16.52 -12.25
CA ILE A 10 15.01 -17.44 -11.15
C ILE A 10 16.33 -17.03 -10.48
N TYR A 11 17.33 -16.61 -11.28
CA TYR A 11 18.60 -16.15 -10.75
C TYR A 11 18.47 -14.87 -9.92
N GLU A 12 17.69 -13.89 -10.39
CA GLU A 12 17.39 -12.64 -9.67
C GLU A 12 16.64 -12.92 -8.37
N GLU A 13 15.67 -13.85 -8.38
CA GLU A 13 14.90 -14.24 -7.21
C GLU A 13 15.76 -14.94 -6.15
N ALA A 14 16.67 -15.81 -6.57
CA ALA A 14 17.51 -16.59 -5.66
C ALA A 14 18.68 -15.80 -5.05
N ASN A 15 19.03 -14.62 -5.58
CA ASN A 15 20.22 -13.87 -5.18
C ASN A 15 19.92 -12.38 -4.85
N PRO A 16 19.09 -12.10 -3.83
CA PRO A 16 18.85 -10.73 -3.38
C PRO A 16 20.09 -10.14 -2.67
N ALA A 17 20.25 -8.83 -2.76
CA ALA A 17 21.30 -8.04 -2.10
C ALA A 17 20.83 -7.32 -0.83
N GLY A 18 19.55 -7.44 -0.49
CA GLY A 18 18.93 -6.85 0.70
C GLY A 18 17.44 -7.20 0.76
N GLU A 19 16.75 -6.67 1.76
CA GLU A 19 15.31 -6.85 1.93
C GLU A 19 14.64 -5.54 2.35
N VAL A 20 13.35 -5.43 2.02
CA VAL A 20 12.49 -4.33 2.44
C VAL A 20 11.12 -4.85 2.85
N THR A 21 10.51 -4.23 3.84
CA THR A 21 9.15 -4.53 4.30
C THR A 21 8.16 -3.48 3.81
N ILE A 22 7.24 -3.91 2.93
CA ILE A 22 6.19 -3.06 2.37
C ILE A 22 4.85 -3.40 3.02
N GLY A 23 4.21 -2.43 3.65
CA GLY A 23 2.87 -2.56 4.20
C GLY A 23 1.81 -2.34 3.12
N MET A 24 1.04 -3.37 2.80
CA MET A 24 -0.12 -3.26 1.92
C MET A 24 -1.39 -3.10 2.76
N VAL A 25 -1.93 -1.87 2.81
CA VAL A 25 -3.05 -1.51 3.68
C VAL A 25 -4.36 -1.54 2.89
N GLY A 26 -5.15 -2.60 3.09
CA GLY A 26 -6.35 -2.89 2.29
C GLY A 26 -7.54 -3.33 3.13
N LYS A 27 -8.65 -3.65 2.45
CA LYS A 27 -9.88 -4.18 3.08
C LYS A 27 -9.96 -5.70 2.99
N TYR A 28 -9.38 -6.28 1.94
CA TYR A 28 -9.52 -7.71 1.62
C TYR A 28 -8.23 -8.47 1.94
N ILE A 29 -7.82 -8.44 3.21
CA ILE A 29 -6.57 -9.11 3.62
C ILE A 29 -6.73 -10.62 3.85
N GLU A 30 -7.96 -11.09 4.14
CA GLU A 30 -8.24 -12.51 4.35
C GLU A 30 -8.14 -13.34 3.05
N LEU A 31 -8.28 -12.69 1.90
CA LEU A 31 -8.11 -13.31 0.60
C LEU A 31 -7.01 -12.58 -0.19
N PRO A 32 -5.73 -12.99 -0.04
CA PRO A 32 -4.60 -12.39 -0.75
C PRO A 32 -4.78 -12.33 -2.26
N ASP A 33 -5.57 -13.25 -2.84
CA ASP A 33 -5.88 -13.27 -4.27
C ASP A 33 -6.61 -12.01 -4.76
N ALA A 34 -7.30 -11.28 -3.87
CA ALA A 34 -7.90 -9.99 -4.19
C ALA A 34 -6.84 -8.94 -4.64
N TYR A 35 -5.57 -9.14 -4.27
CA TYR A 35 -4.46 -8.27 -4.61
C TYR A 35 -3.35 -8.98 -5.38
N LYS A 36 -3.66 -10.13 -6.02
CA LYS A 36 -2.67 -10.99 -6.68
C LYS A 36 -1.73 -10.22 -7.61
N SER A 37 -2.27 -9.42 -8.53
CA SER A 37 -1.46 -8.66 -9.48
C SER A 37 -0.59 -7.59 -8.82
N VAL A 38 -1.05 -6.98 -7.72
CA VAL A 38 -0.26 -5.99 -6.96
C VAL A 38 0.89 -6.68 -6.22
N ILE A 39 0.62 -7.84 -5.62
CA ILE A 39 1.64 -8.68 -4.97
C ILE A 39 2.72 -9.09 -5.96
N GLU A 40 2.35 -9.59 -7.14
CA GLU A 40 3.34 -9.96 -8.17
C GLU A 40 4.09 -8.75 -8.72
N ALA A 41 3.42 -7.60 -8.89
CA ALA A 41 4.09 -6.37 -9.31
C ALA A 41 5.15 -5.90 -8.29
N LEU A 42 4.87 -6.00 -6.99
CA LEU A 42 5.85 -5.71 -5.94
C LEU A 42 7.03 -6.66 -5.99
N LYS A 43 6.80 -7.97 -6.17
CA LYS A 43 7.88 -8.95 -6.36
C LYS A 43 8.74 -8.63 -7.58
N HIS A 44 8.12 -8.29 -8.72
CA HIS A 44 8.84 -7.87 -9.92
C HIS A 44 9.69 -6.61 -9.67
N GLY A 45 9.17 -5.66 -8.89
CA GLY A 45 9.94 -4.51 -8.43
C GLY A 45 11.17 -4.93 -7.61
N GLY A 46 11.00 -5.90 -6.71
CA GLY A 46 12.09 -6.52 -5.96
C GLY A 46 13.15 -7.17 -6.85
N LEU A 47 12.75 -7.99 -7.81
CA LEU A 47 13.66 -8.66 -8.76
C LEU A 47 14.54 -7.63 -9.50
N LYS A 48 13.92 -6.56 -10.03
CA LYS A 48 14.63 -5.50 -10.76
C LYS A 48 15.60 -4.70 -9.90
N ASN A 49 15.38 -4.66 -8.59
CA ASN A 49 16.26 -3.96 -7.65
C ASN A 49 17.15 -4.91 -6.83
N ARG A 50 17.11 -6.21 -7.11
CA ARG A 50 17.78 -7.26 -6.31
C ARG A 50 17.49 -7.14 -4.81
N VAL A 51 16.22 -6.95 -4.45
CA VAL A 51 15.78 -6.94 -3.05
C VAL A 51 14.61 -7.89 -2.85
N THR A 52 14.62 -8.59 -1.72
CA THR A 52 13.47 -9.36 -1.27
C THR A 52 12.41 -8.39 -0.75
N VAL A 53 11.19 -8.47 -1.30
CA VAL A 53 10.06 -7.65 -0.86
C VAL A 53 9.19 -8.45 0.11
N ASN A 54 9.29 -8.12 1.39
CA ASN A 54 8.48 -8.67 2.46
C ASN A 54 7.14 -7.92 2.54
N ILE A 55 6.06 -8.50 2.01
CA ILE A 55 4.74 -7.85 1.97
C ILE A 55 3.98 -8.13 3.27
N LYS A 56 3.72 -7.09 4.07
CA LYS A 56 2.87 -7.16 5.26
C LYS A 56 1.45 -6.71 4.88
N LEU A 57 0.50 -7.64 4.82
CA LEU A 57 -0.91 -7.30 4.63
C LEU A 57 -1.50 -6.74 5.92
N ILE A 58 -2.13 -5.57 5.84
CA ILE A 58 -2.68 -4.85 7.00
C ILE A 58 -4.13 -4.48 6.69
N ASP A 59 -5.06 -4.81 7.60
CA ASP A 59 -6.44 -4.35 7.45
C ASP A 59 -6.51 -2.86 7.78
N SER A 60 -7.07 -2.09 6.87
CA SER A 60 -7.37 -0.68 7.10
C SER A 60 -8.23 -0.43 8.35
N GLN A 61 -9.11 -1.34 8.74
CA GLN A 61 -9.91 -1.20 9.97
C GLN A 61 -9.09 -1.42 11.25
N ASP A 62 -8.01 -2.20 11.18
CA ASP A 62 -7.07 -2.31 12.29
C ASP A 62 -6.38 -0.97 12.52
N VAL A 63 -6.08 -0.20 11.46
CA VAL A 63 -5.53 1.15 11.60
C VAL A 63 -6.52 2.08 12.31
N GLU A 64 -7.82 1.98 12.00
CA GLU A 64 -8.88 2.77 12.64
C GLU A 64 -9.02 2.45 14.14
N THR A 65 -8.98 1.16 14.48
CA THR A 65 -9.31 0.68 15.83
C THR A 65 -8.11 0.59 16.76
N ARG A 66 -6.94 0.23 16.22
CA ARG A 66 -5.69 0.02 16.98
C ARG A 66 -4.69 1.15 16.80
N GLY A 67 -4.97 2.08 15.87
CA GLY A 67 -4.12 3.22 15.57
C GLY A 67 -2.97 2.91 14.61
N VAL A 68 -2.18 3.95 14.32
CA VAL A 68 -1.11 3.92 13.32
C VAL A 68 0.14 3.15 13.75
N GLU A 69 0.24 2.71 15.00
CA GLU A 69 1.39 1.93 15.51
C GLU A 69 1.62 0.63 14.74
N ILE A 70 0.58 0.05 14.14
CA ILE A 70 0.72 -1.15 13.32
C ILE A 70 1.48 -0.92 12.01
N LEU A 71 1.65 0.36 11.62
CA LEU A 71 2.41 0.83 10.45
C LEU A 71 3.88 1.10 10.76
N LYS A 72 4.29 0.94 12.02
CA LYS A 72 5.69 1.11 12.43
C LYS A 72 6.59 0.06 11.76
N ASP A 73 7.85 0.45 11.54
CA ASP A 73 8.91 -0.37 10.97
C ASP A 73 8.64 -0.84 9.52
N LEU A 74 7.74 -0.14 8.81
CA LEU A 74 7.54 -0.31 7.37
C LEU A 74 8.50 0.59 6.60
N ASP A 75 9.20 0.03 5.61
CA ASP A 75 10.08 0.79 4.71
C ASP A 75 9.28 1.55 3.64
N ALA A 76 8.11 1.04 3.27
CA ALA A 76 7.18 1.69 2.36
C ALA A 76 5.74 1.24 2.62
N ILE A 77 4.77 2.04 2.17
CA ILE A 77 3.35 1.79 2.30
C ILE A 77 2.69 1.80 0.92
N LEU A 78 1.82 0.82 0.66
CA LEU A 78 0.98 0.74 -0.51
C LEU A 78 -0.50 0.66 -0.10
N ILE A 79 -1.34 1.55 -0.64
CA ILE A 79 -2.80 1.43 -0.53
C ILE A 79 -3.34 1.04 -1.91
N PRO A 80 -3.88 -0.18 -2.07
CA PRO A 80 -4.37 -0.66 -3.35
C PRO A 80 -5.72 -0.02 -3.70
N GLY A 81 -6.23 -0.36 -4.89
CA GLY A 81 -7.60 -0.05 -5.25
C GLY A 81 -8.62 -0.73 -4.34
N GLY A 82 -9.84 -0.20 -4.36
CA GLY A 82 -10.97 -0.72 -3.61
C GLY A 82 -12.22 0.09 -3.92
N PHE A 83 -13.32 -0.27 -3.27
CA PHE A 83 -14.60 0.41 -3.40
C PHE A 83 -15.35 0.42 -2.08
N GLY A 84 -16.20 1.44 -1.92
CA GLY A 84 -17.04 1.64 -0.76
C GLY A 84 -16.29 2.15 0.48
N TYR A 85 -17.07 2.51 1.50
CA TYR A 85 -16.57 3.33 2.61
C TYR A 85 -15.81 2.56 3.72
N ARG A 86 -15.94 1.23 3.78
CA ARG A 86 -15.37 0.45 4.88
C ARG A 86 -13.84 0.60 4.93
N GLY A 87 -13.32 1.02 6.08
CA GLY A 87 -11.89 1.17 6.30
C GLY A 87 -11.27 2.37 5.57
N VAL A 88 -12.06 3.34 5.11
CA VAL A 88 -11.54 4.52 4.39
C VAL A 88 -10.79 5.46 5.34
N GLU A 89 -11.29 5.69 6.54
CA GLU A 89 -10.63 6.57 7.52
C GLU A 89 -9.28 5.99 7.98
N GLY A 90 -9.17 4.66 8.08
CA GLY A 90 -7.90 3.99 8.34
C GLY A 90 -6.89 4.16 7.21
N LYS A 91 -7.36 4.17 5.96
CA LYS A 91 -6.53 4.46 4.78
C LYS A 91 -6.09 5.93 4.76
N ILE A 92 -6.96 6.87 5.12
CA ILE A 92 -6.63 8.30 5.25
C ILE A 92 -5.59 8.49 6.35
N ALA A 93 -5.79 7.87 7.52
CA ALA A 93 -4.82 7.89 8.62
C ALA A 93 -3.46 7.29 8.22
N THR A 94 -3.48 6.21 7.42
CA THR A 94 -2.28 5.60 6.85
C THR A 94 -1.55 6.55 5.90
N ALA A 95 -2.26 7.20 4.98
CA ALA A 95 -1.68 8.17 4.06
C ALA A 95 -1.04 9.34 4.83
N ARG A 96 -1.71 9.81 5.90
CA ARG A 96 -1.20 10.86 6.79
C ARG A 96 0.09 10.42 7.45
N TYR A 97 0.07 9.23 8.06
CA TYR A 97 1.22 8.66 8.73
C TYR A 97 2.42 8.55 7.78
N ALA A 98 2.20 8.07 6.55
CA ALA A 98 3.25 8.00 5.54
C ALA A 98 3.83 9.38 5.21
N ARG A 99 2.97 10.37 4.94
CA ARG A 99 3.37 11.75 4.61
C ARG A 99 4.15 12.41 5.75
N GLU A 100 3.62 12.36 6.98
CA GLU A 100 4.21 13.04 8.13
C GLU A 100 5.54 12.42 8.57
N ASN A 101 5.76 11.13 8.29
CA ASN A 101 6.99 10.41 8.63
C ASN A 101 7.94 10.22 7.44
N ASN A 102 7.67 10.86 6.29
CA ASN A 102 8.45 10.72 5.06
C ASN A 102 8.66 9.27 4.59
N ILE A 103 7.65 8.42 4.80
CA ILE A 103 7.67 7.02 4.35
C ILE A 103 7.21 6.99 2.89
N PRO A 104 7.95 6.33 1.98
CA PRO A 104 7.53 6.12 0.60
C PRO A 104 6.11 5.54 0.51
N TYR A 105 5.26 6.20 -0.27
CA TYR A 105 3.84 5.88 -0.40
C TYR A 105 3.46 5.64 -1.86
N LEU A 106 2.74 4.54 -2.12
CA LEU A 106 2.11 4.27 -3.42
C LEU A 106 0.60 4.06 -3.25
N GLY A 107 -0.19 5.00 -3.76
CA GLY A 107 -1.66 4.92 -3.76
C GLY A 107 -2.21 4.58 -5.14
N ILE A 108 -3.00 3.52 -5.26
CA ILE A 108 -3.61 3.09 -6.52
C ILE A 108 -5.12 3.31 -6.48
N CYS A 109 -5.66 4.11 -7.41
CA CYS A 109 -7.10 4.40 -7.51
C CYS A 109 -7.67 4.93 -6.18
N LEU A 110 -8.37 4.11 -5.39
CA LEU A 110 -8.78 4.46 -4.02
C LEU A 110 -7.59 4.94 -3.17
N GLY A 111 -6.43 4.30 -3.27
CA GLY A 111 -5.23 4.75 -2.58
C GLY A 111 -4.75 6.16 -2.97
N MET A 112 -5.01 6.57 -4.21
CA MET A 112 -4.75 7.96 -4.64
C MET A 112 -5.82 8.91 -4.09
N GLN A 113 -7.09 8.51 -4.14
CA GLN A 113 -8.20 9.31 -3.63
C GLN A 113 -8.05 9.61 -2.13
N VAL A 114 -7.71 8.62 -1.31
CA VAL A 114 -7.50 8.81 0.13
C VAL A 114 -6.29 9.70 0.45
N ALA A 115 -5.23 9.64 -0.38
CA ALA A 115 -4.09 10.54 -0.23
C ALA A 115 -4.47 11.99 -0.55
N LEU A 116 -5.30 12.21 -1.57
CA LEU A 116 -5.85 13.53 -1.87
C LEU A 116 -6.74 14.05 -0.73
N ILE A 117 -7.63 13.20 -0.20
CA ILE A 117 -8.49 13.55 0.93
C ILE A 117 -7.65 13.92 2.16
N GLU A 118 -6.64 13.10 2.48
CA GLU A 118 -5.73 13.37 3.59
C GLU A 118 -5.07 14.74 3.46
N PHE A 119 -4.51 15.04 2.30
CA PHE A 119 -3.81 16.30 2.07
C PHE A 119 -4.77 17.48 2.12
N ALA A 120 -5.96 17.34 1.54
CA ALA A 120 -7.00 18.36 1.58
C ALA A 120 -7.40 18.70 3.02
N ARG A 121 -7.64 17.69 3.86
CA ARG A 121 -8.00 17.87 5.27
C ARG A 121 -6.86 18.45 6.10
N ASN A 122 -5.67 17.85 6.02
CA ASN A 122 -4.60 18.11 6.99
C ASN A 122 -3.61 19.20 6.56
N VAL A 123 -3.55 19.53 5.27
CA VAL A 123 -2.61 20.54 4.74
C VAL A 123 -3.33 21.73 4.12
N ALA A 124 -4.42 21.50 3.38
CA ALA A 124 -5.16 22.58 2.71
C ALA A 124 -6.29 23.20 3.56
N GLY A 125 -6.55 22.69 4.77
CA GLY A 125 -7.58 23.21 5.68
C GLY A 125 -9.02 22.93 5.23
N MET A 126 -9.24 21.90 4.41
CA MET A 126 -10.56 21.45 3.99
C MET A 126 -11.04 20.31 4.91
N ASP A 127 -11.38 20.64 6.15
CA ASP A 127 -11.63 19.66 7.23
C ASP A 127 -12.60 18.53 6.87
N ASN A 128 -13.61 18.82 6.06
CA ASN A 128 -14.65 17.86 5.65
C ASN A 128 -14.43 17.28 4.24
N ALA A 129 -13.26 17.47 3.62
CA ALA A 129 -13.00 16.97 2.28
C ALA A 129 -13.23 15.45 2.20
N ASN A 130 -13.98 15.00 1.20
CA ASN A 130 -14.25 13.60 0.99
C ASN A 130 -14.58 13.31 -0.49
N SER A 131 -14.62 12.03 -0.87
CA SER A 131 -15.15 11.60 -2.15
C SER A 131 -16.67 11.48 -2.07
N THR A 132 -17.38 11.91 -3.13
CA THR A 132 -18.82 11.69 -3.25
C THR A 132 -19.21 10.21 -3.35
N GLU A 133 -18.25 9.32 -3.62
CA GLU A 133 -18.42 7.87 -3.46
C GLU A 133 -18.77 7.49 -2.01
N PHE A 134 -18.29 8.26 -1.04
CA PHE A 134 -18.38 7.97 0.39
C PHE A 134 -19.40 8.87 1.10
N VAL A 135 -19.35 10.17 0.80
CA VAL A 135 -20.20 11.20 1.39
C VAL A 135 -20.74 12.05 0.24
N PRO A 136 -21.97 11.78 -0.24
CA PRO A 136 -22.53 12.46 -1.41
C PRO A 136 -22.78 13.96 -1.25
N ASP A 137 -22.94 14.43 -0.01
CA ASP A 137 -23.36 15.80 0.35
C ASP A 137 -22.28 16.58 1.12
#